data_AF-A0A383EMC9-F1
#
_entry.id   AF-A0A383EMC9-F1
#
_cell.length_a   1.000
_cell.length_b   1.000
_cell.length_c   1.000
_cell.angle_alpha   90.00
_cell.angle_beta   90.00
_cell.angle_gamma   90.00
#
_symmetry.space_group_name_H-M   'P 1'
#
loop_
_entity.id
_entity.type
_entity.pdbx_description
1 polymer ?
#
loop_
_entity_poly.entity_id
_entity_poly.type
_entity_poly.pdbx_seq_one_letter_code
_entity_poly.pdbx_strand_id
1 'polypeptide(L)'
;MMSDWKELQHFNAKKLLKEIEQFKDDWKPYNPKKPNNRYGLSITSIDGGLSGIPDLTSLRDYKLQTGKEVKNIDLNVPTEVYKQSEELQTILEPFKPWLTRSHFLRMDRGGFFPDHFDVSHAGNYANDEIRLVGFVNANEYNFKWIYDGDKIINKN
;
A
#
# COMPACT_ATOMS: atom_id res chain seq x y z
N MET A 1 -5.52 -14.19 19.76
CA MET A 1 -4.65 -13.28 20.54
C MET A 1 -4.69 -11.98 19.76
N MET A 2 -5.27 -10.91 20.32
CA MET A 2 -5.52 -9.68 19.57
C MET A 2 -4.18 -9.16 19.03
N SER A 3 -3.99 -9.20 17.72
CA SER A 3 -2.86 -8.53 17.07
C SER A 3 -2.85 -7.07 17.51
N ASP A 4 -1.72 -6.59 18.02
CA ASP A 4 -1.53 -5.25 18.56
C ASP A 4 -1.96 -4.17 17.56
N TRP A 5 -3.22 -3.73 17.66
CA TRP A 5 -3.66 -2.53 16.96
C TRP A 5 -3.28 -1.33 17.81
N LYS A 6 -2.68 -0.31 17.20
CA LYS A 6 -2.32 0.93 17.90
C LYS A 6 -2.87 2.11 17.13
N GLU A 7 -3.67 2.93 17.79
CA GLU A 7 -4.14 4.19 17.22
C GLU A 7 -2.98 5.18 17.09
N LEU A 8 -2.82 5.74 15.89
CA LEU A 8 -1.93 6.86 15.66
C LEU A 8 -2.52 8.11 16.32
N GLN A 9 -1.89 8.56 17.40
CA GLN A 9 -2.38 9.68 18.23
C GLN A 9 -2.38 11.04 17.49
N HIS A 10 -1.55 11.19 16.46
CA HIS A 10 -1.34 12.46 15.75
C HIS A 10 -1.54 12.29 14.24
N PHE A 11 -2.65 11.66 13.85
CA PHE A 11 -3.02 11.47 12.45
C PHE A 11 -4.33 12.18 12.09
N ASN A 12 -4.27 13.09 11.13
CA ASN A 12 -5.43 13.80 10.58
C ASN A 12 -5.80 13.25 9.19
N ALA A 13 -6.66 12.22 9.18
CA ALA A 13 -7.15 11.61 7.95
C ALA A 13 -7.79 12.61 6.96
N LYS A 14 -8.50 13.63 7.46
CA LYS A 14 -9.14 14.64 6.60
C LYS A 14 -8.12 15.52 5.91
N LYS A 15 -7.07 15.93 6.62
CA LYS A 15 -5.94 16.69 6.04
C LYS A 15 -5.24 15.86 4.97
N LEU A 16 -4.89 14.61 5.28
CA LEU A 16 -4.26 13.70 4.31
C LEU A 16 -5.09 13.56 3.03
N LEU A 17 -6.40 13.29 3.15
CA LEU A 17 -7.29 13.12 1.99
C LEU A 17 -7.36 14.38 1.13
N LYS A 18 -7.32 15.57 1.75
CA LYS A 18 -7.30 16.86 1.04
C LYS A 18 -5.96 17.08 0.32
N GLU A 19 -4.84 16.76 0.96
CA GLU A 19 -3.50 16.90 0.36
C GLU A 19 -3.33 16.03 -0.89
N ILE A 20 -3.87 14.81 -0.87
CA ILE A 20 -3.76 13.90 -2.00
C ILE A 20 -4.86 14.09 -3.06
N GLU A 21 -5.83 14.97 -2.84
CA GLU A 21 -6.95 15.20 -3.78
C GLU A 21 -6.48 15.66 -5.17
N GLN A 22 -5.37 16.40 -5.21
CA GLN A 22 -4.72 16.83 -6.45
C GLN A 22 -4.28 15.66 -7.34
N PHE A 23 -4.11 14.45 -6.79
CA PHE A 23 -3.70 13.23 -7.50
C PHE A 23 -4.89 12.32 -7.87
N LYS A 24 -6.12 12.84 -7.87
CA LYS A 24 -7.33 12.04 -8.17
C LYS A 24 -7.29 11.31 -9.52
N ASP A 25 -6.56 11.86 -10.50
CA ASP A 25 -6.41 11.29 -11.85
C ASP A 25 -5.17 10.38 -11.99
N ASP A 26 -4.35 10.28 -10.94
CA ASP A 26 -3.12 9.47 -10.93
C ASP A 26 -3.31 8.07 -10.37
N TRP A 27 -4.49 7.75 -9.82
CA TRP A 27 -4.83 6.41 -9.35
C TRP A 27 -4.78 5.40 -10.50
N LYS A 28 -3.96 4.36 -10.37
CA LYS A 28 -3.82 3.30 -11.38
C LYS A 28 -4.42 1.98 -10.90
N PRO A 29 -4.90 1.10 -11.79
CA PRO A 29 -5.35 -0.24 -11.41
C PRO A 29 -4.25 -1.01 -10.67
N TYR A 30 -4.58 -1.52 -9.49
CA TYR A 30 -3.65 -2.33 -8.69
C TYR A 30 -3.65 -3.79 -9.16
N ASN A 31 -2.46 -4.36 -9.39
CA ASN A 31 -2.25 -5.67 -9.98
C ASN A 31 -3.13 -5.87 -11.23
N PRO A 32 -2.90 -5.12 -12.32
CA PRO A 32 -3.82 -5.02 -13.45
C PRO A 32 -4.16 -6.36 -14.13
N LYS A 33 -3.31 -7.38 -13.98
CA LYS A 33 -3.58 -8.75 -14.46
C LYS A 33 -4.62 -9.53 -13.63
N LYS A 34 -4.95 -9.04 -12.44
CA LYS A 34 -5.93 -9.61 -11.51
C LYS A 34 -6.96 -8.52 -11.17
N PRO A 35 -7.73 -8.05 -12.17
CA PRO A 35 -8.63 -6.91 -12.01
C PRO A 35 -9.69 -7.24 -10.96
N ASN A 36 -9.79 -6.37 -9.95
CA ASN A 36 -10.74 -6.55 -8.85
C ASN A 36 -11.10 -5.21 -8.17
N ASN A 37 -11.48 -4.18 -8.95
CA ASN A 37 -11.87 -2.84 -8.47
C ASN A 37 -10.96 -2.25 -7.38
N ARG A 38 -9.65 -2.43 -7.55
CA ARG A 38 -8.61 -1.93 -6.67
C ARG A 38 -7.73 -0.96 -7.42
N TYR A 39 -7.43 0.15 -6.79
CA TYR A 39 -6.57 1.18 -7.34
C TYR A 39 -5.44 1.49 -6.36
N GLY A 40 -4.28 1.80 -6.90
CA GLY A 40 -3.13 2.23 -6.14
C GLY A 40 -2.72 3.65 -6.49
N LEU A 41 -2.17 4.35 -5.52
CA LEU A 41 -1.48 5.63 -5.71
C LEU A 41 -0.11 5.54 -5.03
N SER A 42 0.94 5.59 -5.84
CA SER A 42 2.31 5.30 -5.44
C SER A 42 2.88 6.40 -4.53
N ILE A 43 3.38 6.01 -3.37
CA ILE A 43 4.09 6.91 -2.43
C ILE A 43 5.59 6.86 -2.72
N THR A 44 6.10 5.66 -3.01
CA THR A 44 7.42 5.42 -3.57
C THR A 44 7.31 4.61 -4.86
N SER A 45 8.26 4.79 -5.76
CA SER A 45 8.38 4.03 -7.00
C SER A 45 9.84 3.84 -7.39
N ILE A 46 10.09 3.24 -8.55
CA ILE A 46 11.45 2.99 -9.04
C ILE A 46 12.12 4.28 -9.56
N ASP A 47 11.32 5.24 -10.01
CA ASP A 47 11.76 6.45 -10.72
C ASP A 47 11.19 7.75 -10.10
N GLY A 48 10.39 7.64 -9.03
CA GLY A 48 9.67 8.75 -8.42
C GLY A 48 8.41 9.17 -9.20
N GLY A 49 8.06 8.47 -10.28
CA GLY A 49 6.86 8.70 -11.06
C GLY A 49 5.61 8.01 -10.50
N LEU A 50 4.46 8.32 -11.11
CA LEU A 50 3.12 7.79 -10.77
C LEU A 50 2.59 6.83 -11.86
N SER A 51 3.48 6.18 -12.60
CA SER A 51 3.10 5.23 -13.66
C SER A 51 2.42 3.97 -13.12
N GLY A 52 2.69 3.62 -11.85
CA GLY A 52 2.26 2.38 -11.22
C GLY A 52 3.08 1.15 -11.64
N ILE A 53 4.14 1.33 -12.45
CA ILE A 53 4.97 0.26 -12.96
C ILE A 53 6.41 0.44 -12.48
N PRO A 54 6.98 -0.53 -11.74
CA PRO A 54 6.41 -1.82 -11.34
C PRO A 54 5.73 -1.79 -9.96
N ASP A 55 5.61 -0.63 -9.33
CA ASP A 55 5.22 -0.44 -7.93
C ASP A 55 3.76 -0.83 -7.59
N LEU A 56 2.86 -0.95 -8.57
CA LEU A 56 1.49 -1.46 -8.37
C LEU A 56 1.22 -2.81 -9.03
N THR A 57 2.24 -3.48 -9.59
CA THR A 57 2.10 -4.81 -10.22
C THR A 57 2.86 -5.91 -9.46
N SER A 58 2.58 -7.17 -9.76
CA SER A 58 3.38 -8.27 -9.20
C SER A 58 4.81 -8.18 -9.74
N LEU A 59 5.82 -8.10 -8.85
CA LEU A 59 7.23 -8.05 -9.26
C LEU A 59 7.66 -9.32 -9.98
N ARG A 60 7.04 -10.46 -9.64
CA ARG A 60 7.19 -11.72 -10.39
C ARG A 60 6.69 -11.56 -11.82
N ASP A 61 5.50 -11.01 -12.01
CA ASP A 61 4.95 -10.80 -13.35
C ASP A 61 5.77 -9.78 -14.15
N TYR A 62 6.27 -8.73 -13.50
CA TYR A 62 7.15 -7.74 -14.11
C TYR A 62 8.47 -8.37 -14.60
N LYS A 63 9.09 -9.22 -13.77
CA LYS A 63 10.30 -9.99 -14.14
C LYS A 63 10.03 -10.91 -15.32
N LEU A 64 8.91 -11.64 -15.32
CA LEU A 64 8.54 -12.52 -16.43
C LEU A 64 8.30 -11.76 -17.75
N GLN A 65 7.81 -10.51 -17.69
CA GLN A 65 7.53 -9.70 -18.88
C GLN A 65 8.76 -8.97 -19.42
N THR A 66 9.62 -8.47 -18.55
CA THR A 66 10.71 -7.56 -18.92
C THR A 66 12.09 -8.19 -18.85
N GLY A 67 12.21 -9.35 -18.20
CA GLY A 67 13.48 -9.97 -17.84
C GLY A 67 14.21 -9.27 -16.68
N LYS A 68 13.68 -8.15 -16.16
CA LYS A 68 14.32 -7.36 -15.10
C LYS A 68 13.84 -7.79 -13.72
N GLU A 69 14.79 -8.10 -12.86
CA GLU A 69 14.53 -8.37 -11.45
C GLU A 69 14.47 -7.05 -10.68
N VAL A 70 13.35 -6.81 -10.01
CA VAL A 70 13.11 -5.66 -9.13
C VAL A 70 12.60 -6.22 -7.80
N LYS A 71 13.15 -5.72 -6.70
CA LYS A 71 12.76 -6.06 -5.32
C LYS A 71 12.02 -4.88 -4.71
N ASN A 72 11.31 -5.08 -3.58
CA ASN A 72 10.59 -3.97 -2.96
C ASN A 72 11.55 -2.88 -2.49
N ILE A 73 12.77 -3.23 -2.04
CA ILE A 73 13.81 -2.28 -1.64
C ILE A 73 14.27 -1.33 -2.76
N ASP A 74 14.12 -1.74 -4.02
CA ASP A 74 14.45 -0.90 -5.18
C ASP A 74 13.37 0.17 -5.44
N LEU A 75 12.19 0.03 -4.83
CA LEU A 75 11.05 0.93 -4.97
C LEU A 75 11.00 1.93 -3.82
N ASN A 76 12.05 2.72 -3.71
CA ASN A 76 12.31 3.63 -2.58
C ASN A 76 12.40 5.10 -2.98
N VAL A 77 12.18 5.45 -4.24
CA VAL A 77 12.24 6.84 -4.72
C VAL A 77 10.91 7.54 -4.40
N PRO A 78 10.89 8.62 -3.58
CA PRO A 78 9.66 9.31 -3.23
C PRO A 78 8.99 9.95 -4.45
N THR A 79 7.68 9.75 -4.58
CA THR A 79 6.86 10.37 -5.62
C THR A 79 6.37 11.76 -5.18
N GLU A 80 5.70 12.50 -6.06
CA GLU A 80 5.03 13.75 -5.69
C GLU A 80 3.96 13.56 -4.62
N VAL A 81 3.35 12.37 -4.50
CA VAL A 81 2.37 12.06 -3.45
C VAL A 81 3.01 12.16 -2.07
N TYR A 82 4.24 11.65 -1.90
CA TYR A 82 5.00 11.83 -0.67
C TYR A 82 5.36 13.30 -0.45
N LYS A 83 5.94 13.95 -1.47
CA LYS A 83 6.51 15.30 -1.35
C LYS A 83 5.46 16.38 -1.07
N GLN A 84 4.23 16.21 -1.55
CA GLN A 84 3.15 17.19 -1.43
C GLN A 84 2.18 16.92 -0.27
N SER A 85 2.40 15.86 0.53
CA SER A 85 1.57 15.54 1.70
C SER A 85 2.36 15.62 3.00
N GLU A 86 2.16 16.70 3.75
CA GLU A 86 2.79 16.94 5.05
C GLU A 86 2.32 15.90 6.08
N GLU A 87 1.03 15.54 6.03
CA GLU A 87 0.46 14.55 6.94
C GLU A 87 1.08 13.16 6.70
N LEU A 88 1.27 12.77 5.43
CA LEU A 88 1.93 11.51 5.07
C LEU A 88 3.40 11.50 5.49
N GLN A 89 4.12 12.61 5.26
CA GLN A 89 5.51 12.74 5.70
C GLN A 89 5.62 12.58 7.22
N THR A 90 4.72 13.17 8.00
CA THR A 90 4.72 13.06 9.46
C THR A 90 4.64 11.60 9.95
N ILE A 91 3.85 10.77 9.26
CA ILE A 91 3.69 9.34 9.59
C ILE A 91 4.90 8.53 9.15
N LEU A 92 5.47 8.83 7.98
CA LEU A 92 6.49 8.01 7.34
C LEU A 92 7.93 8.43 7.65
N GLU A 93 8.17 9.64 8.14
CA GLU A 93 9.51 10.16 8.43
C GLU A 93 10.30 9.23 9.39
N PRO A 94 9.71 8.64 10.46
CA PRO A 94 10.41 7.70 11.32
C PRO A 94 10.90 6.43 10.59
N PHE A 95 10.27 6.07 9.47
CA PHE A 95 10.56 4.88 8.69
C PHE A 95 11.40 5.17 7.45
N LYS A 96 11.69 6.43 7.13
CA LYS A 96 12.27 6.87 5.86
C LYS A 96 13.52 6.10 5.41
N PRO A 97 14.50 5.74 6.28
CA PRO A 97 15.65 4.93 5.86
C PRO A 97 15.30 3.51 5.39
N TRP A 98 14.15 3.01 5.81
CA TRP A 98 13.63 1.66 5.51
C TRP A 98 12.37 1.70 4.65
N LEU A 99 11.96 2.87 4.18
CA LEU A 99 10.76 3.03 3.38
C LEU A 99 11.03 2.48 1.98
N THR A 100 10.43 1.33 1.70
CA THR A 100 10.50 0.64 0.41
C THR A 100 9.17 0.80 -0.30
N ARG A 101 8.78 -0.15 -1.16
CA ARG A 101 7.53 -0.14 -1.93
C ARG A 101 6.30 0.25 -1.08
N SER A 102 5.85 1.48 -1.26
CA SER A 102 4.78 2.08 -0.47
C SER A 102 3.75 2.73 -1.39
N HIS A 103 2.46 2.52 -1.11
CA HIS A 103 1.37 3.07 -1.90
C HIS A 103 0.10 3.16 -1.05
N PHE A 104 -0.78 4.09 -1.42
CA PHE A 104 -2.18 3.98 -1.01
C PHE A 104 -2.87 2.90 -1.82
N LEU A 105 -3.85 2.27 -1.19
CA LEU A 105 -4.70 1.28 -1.80
C LEU A 105 -6.16 1.69 -1.56
N ARG A 106 -6.90 1.91 -2.65
CA ARG A 106 -8.33 2.20 -2.63
C ARG A 106 -9.09 0.99 -3.16
N MET A 107 -10.11 0.59 -2.41
CA MET A 107 -11.03 -0.47 -2.80
C MET A 107 -12.38 0.17 -3.12
N ASP A 108 -12.76 0.11 -4.39
CA ASP A 108 -14.07 0.55 -4.83
C ASP A 108 -15.08 -0.59 -4.63
N ARG A 109 -16.38 -0.30 -4.73
CA ARG A 109 -17.44 -1.28 -4.45
C ARG A 109 -17.22 -2.58 -5.21
N GLY A 110 -17.27 -3.70 -4.48
CA GLY A 110 -17.05 -5.04 -5.01
C GLY A 110 -15.57 -5.46 -5.13
N GLY A 111 -14.62 -4.57 -4.84
CA GLY A 111 -13.21 -4.91 -4.81
C GLY A 111 -12.83 -5.67 -3.53
N PHE A 112 -11.94 -6.64 -3.67
CA PHE A 112 -11.41 -7.42 -2.55
C PHE A 112 -10.01 -7.97 -2.83
N PHE A 113 -9.36 -8.51 -1.81
CA PHE A 113 -8.20 -9.37 -1.99
C PHE A 113 -8.67 -10.82 -1.81
N PRO A 114 -8.46 -11.70 -2.80
CA PRO A 114 -8.67 -13.13 -2.57
C PRO A 114 -7.81 -13.59 -1.40
N ASP A 115 -8.27 -14.59 -0.64
CA ASP A 115 -7.47 -15.18 0.43
C ASP A 115 -6.15 -15.68 -0.16
N HIS A 116 -5.03 -15.20 0.40
CA HIS A 116 -3.70 -15.54 -0.09
C HIS A 116 -2.65 -15.41 1.01
N PHE A 117 -1.57 -16.16 0.83
CA PHE A 117 -0.30 -15.92 1.50
C PHE A 117 0.64 -15.25 0.52
N ASP A 118 1.23 -14.12 0.92
CA ASP A 118 2.22 -13.43 0.10
C ASP A 118 3.58 -14.14 0.05
N VAL A 119 3.79 -15.10 0.96
CA VAL A 119 4.99 -15.95 0.97
C VAL A 119 4.86 -16.97 -0.15
N SER A 120 5.40 -16.65 -1.32
CA SER A 120 5.49 -17.60 -2.44
C SER A 120 6.54 -18.70 -2.22
N HIS A 121 7.32 -18.62 -1.15
CA HIS A 121 8.43 -19.53 -0.85
C HIS A 121 8.15 -20.30 0.43
N ALA A 122 7.35 -21.37 0.34
CA ALA A 122 7.35 -22.40 1.37
C ALA A 122 8.80 -22.87 1.57
N GLY A 123 9.38 -22.60 2.75
CA GLY A 123 10.75 -22.98 3.10
C GLY A 123 11.79 -21.86 3.14
N ASN A 124 11.46 -20.62 2.77
CA ASN A 124 12.36 -19.47 2.99
C ASN A 124 11.65 -18.41 3.83
N TYR A 125 11.84 -18.50 5.15
CA TYR A 125 11.27 -17.58 6.14
C TYR A 125 12.15 -16.36 6.41
N ALA A 126 13.27 -16.21 5.70
CA ALA A 126 14.07 -14.99 5.70
C ALA A 126 13.36 -13.92 4.86
N ASN A 127 12.22 -13.43 5.36
CA ASN A 127 11.64 -12.22 4.83
C ASN A 127 12.40 -11.06 5.46
N ASP A 128 13.20 -10.37 4.65
CA ASP A 128 13.94 -9.16 5.05
C ASP A 128 13.02 -7.92 5.11
N GLU A 129 11.70 -8.12 5.10
CA GLU A 129 10.69 -7.08 4.95
C GLU A 129 9.55 -7.27 5.95
N ILE A 130 9.10 -6.17 6.53
CA ILE A 130 7.84 -6.08 7.28
C ILE A 130 6.87 -5.22 6.49
N ARG A 131 5.57 -5.58 6.50
CA ARG A 131 4.52 -4.74 5.92
C ARG A 131 3.72 -4.07 7.02
N LEU A 132 3.70 -2.74 6.99
CA LEU A 132 2.83 -1.94 7.82
C LEU A 132 1.56 -1.59 7.02
N VAL A 133 0.41 -1.63 7.67
CA VAL A 133 -0.89 -1.29 7.08
C VAL A 133 -1.56 -0.26 7.95
N GLY A 134 -1.97 0.86 7.34
CA GLY A 134 -2.72 1.92 8.00
C GLY A 134 -4.06 2.16 7.31
N PHE A 135 -5.06 2.59 8.09
CA PHE A 135 -6.41 2.87 7.59
C PHE A 135 -6.68 4.38 7.61
N VAL A 136 -6.96 4.95 6.43
CA VAL A 136 -7.22 6.39 6.26
C VAL A 136 -8.72 6.67 6.20
N ASN A 137 -9.42 6.10 5.21
CA ASN A 137 -10.84 6.30 4.98
C ASN A 137 -11.60 4.96 5.05
N ALA A 138 -11.52 4.31 6.22
CA ALA A 138 -12.15 3.02 6.46
C ALA A 138 -12.99 3.05 7.74
N ASN A 139 -14.17 2.42 7.68
CA ASN A 139 -15.04 2.14 8.80
C ASN A 139 -15.69 0.76 8.61
N GLU A 140 -16.46 0.31 9.60
CA GLU A 140 -17.11 -1.00 9.62
C GLU A 140 -18.12 -1.24 8.46
N TYR A 141 -18.62 -0.17 7.82
CA TYR A 141 -19.61 -0.24 6.76
C TYR A 141 -18.98 -0.27 5.36
N ASN A 142 -17.87 0.43 5.17
CA ASN A 142 -17.27 0.62 3.84
C ASN A 142 -16.09 -0.32 3.56
N PHE A 143 -15.50 -0.92 4.60
CA PHE A 143 -14.34 -1.78 4.45
C PHE A 143 -14.31 -2.88 5.52
N LYS A 144 -13.73 -4.03 5.21
CA LYS A 144 -13.53 -5.13 6.17
C LYS A 144 -12.11 -5.66 6.01
N TRP A 145 -11.35 -5.62 7.10
CA TRP A 145 -10.05 -6.27 7.19
C TRP A 145 -10.20 -7.54 8.01
N ILE A 146 -9.76 -8.67 7.45
CA ILE A 146 -9.85 -9.98 8.08
C ILE A 146 -8.42 -10.53 8.12
N TYR A 147 -7.98 -10.93 9.30
CA TYR A 147 -6.65 -11.49 9.51
C TYR A 147 -6.74 -12.62 10.53
N ASP A 148 -6.20 -13.78 10.18
CA ASP A 148 -6.21 -15.00 11.00
C ASP A 148 -7.62 -15.45 11.47
N GLY A 149 -8.62 -15.32 10.59
CA GLY A 149 -10.02 -15.67 10.88
C GLY A 149 -10.79 -14.64 11.72
N ASP A 150 -10.10 -13.68 12.34
CA ASP A 150 -10.70 -12.59 13.08
C ASP A 150 -11.00 -11.40 12.15
N LYS A 151 -12.21 -10.85 12.26
CA LYS A 151 -12.55 -9.56 11.65
C LYS A 151 -11.88 -8.46 12.49
N ILE A 152 -10.87 -7.80 11.93
CA ILE A 152 -10.23 -6.65 12.56
C ILE A 152 -10.73 -5.39 11.88
N ILE A 153 -11.91 -4.89 12.23
CA ILE A 153 -12.19 -3.44 12.21
C ILE A 153 -13.24 -3.16 13.29
N ASN A 154 -12.91 -2.32 14.26
CA ASN A 154 -13.85 -1.47 14.97
C ASN A 154 -13.29 -0.05 14.93
N LYS A 155 -14.01 0.90 14.33
CA LYS A 155 -13.86 2.31 14.66
C LYS A 155 -15.24 2.94 14.78
N ASN A 156 -15.49 3.51 15.96
CA ASN A 156 -16.65 4.32 16.32
C ASN A 156 -16.72 5.58 15.45
#